data_AF-A0AAD4HB95-F1
#
_entry.id   AF-A0AAD4HB95-F1
#
_cell.length_a   1.000
_cell.length_b   1.000
_cell.length_c   1.000
_cell.angle_alpha   90.00
_cell.angle_beta   90.00
_cell.angle_gamma   90.00
#
_symmetry.space_group_name_H-M   'P 1'
#
loop_
_entity.id
_entity.type
_entity.pdbx_description
1 polymer ?
#
loop_
_entity_poly.entity_id
_entity_poly.type
_entity_poly.pdbx_seq_one_letter_code
_entity_poly.pdbx_strand_id
1 'polypeptide(L)'
;MAKKAISKEEWNARLAEVQVDRDDLNKLIMNYLIIEGYKDAAEKFSQESGAKPPVNLESIQNRMVVRTAIQRGHIEEAIERVNDLNPEILDTNPKLFFHLQQQRLIEFIREGRVMEALEFAQEELAPRGEENPEFLPELERTMSLLAFDLNGPSPVSDLLTPAQRQKLASELNSALLLSQSQEKDPKLPALLKMCQWAQQALDERCTYPKIKDFTKAELVMEPMGAAVGGGSQGSSSSAVAGA
;
A
#
# COMPACT_ATOMS: atom_id res chain seq x y z
N MET A 1 24.84 -30.61 9.58
CA MET A 1 26.04 -30.02 8.96
C MET A 1 26.23 -28.61 9.51
N ALA A 2 27.44 -28.20 9.87
CA ALA A 2 27.68 -26.86 10.42
C ALA A 2 27.39 -25.79 9.34
N LYS A 3 26.57 -24.79 9.66
CA LYS A 3 26.33 -23.65 8.76
C LYS A 3 27.65 -22.91 8.53
N LYS A 4 27.95 -22.56 7.28
CA LYS A 4 29.13 -21.75 6.94
C LYS A 4 29.02 -20.40 7.65
N ALA A 5 30.01 -20.01 8.45
CA ALA A 5 30.03 -18.71 9.11
C ALA A 5 30.84 -17.72 8.26
N ILE A 6 30.25 -16.57 7.97
CA ILE A 6 30.88 -15.45 7.25
C ILE A 6 31.05 -14.31 8.27
N SER A 7 32.27 -13.81 8.43
CA SER A 7 32.54 -12.72 9.37
C SER A 7 32.06 -11.37 8.81
N LYS A 8 31.95 -10.35 9.67
CA LYS A 8 31.55 -9.01 9.25
C LYS A 8 32.57 -8.37 8.32
N GLU A 9 33.85 -8.64 8.54
CA GLU A 9 34.96 -8.16 7.73
C GLU A 9 34.93 -8.79 6.33
N GLU A 10 34.74 -10.11 6.24
CA GLU A 10 34.61 -10.82 4.96
C GLU A 10 33.38 -10.34 4.18
N TRP A 11 32.26 -10.12 4.87
CA TRP A 11 31.03 -9.60 4.26
C TRP A 11 31.21 -8.18 3.72
N ASN A 12 31.83 -7.29 4.51
CA ASN A 12 32.11 -5.92 4.08
C ASN A 12 33.08 -5.85 2.91
N ALA A 13 34.09 -6.73 2.87
CA ALA A 13 35.00 -6.82 1.73
C ALA A 13 34.25 -7.19 0.44
N ARG A 14 33.38 -8.21 0.50
CA ARG A 14 32.53 -8.60 -0.63
C ARG A 14 31.56 -7.50 -1.03
N LEU A 15 30.99 -6.77 -0.06
CA LEU A 15 30.10 -5.64 -0.33
C LEU A 15 30.83 -4.52 -1.07
N ALA A 16 32.08 -4.24 -0.70
CA ALA A 16 32.91 -3.20 -1.34
C ALA A 16 33.31 -3.55 -2.78
N GLU A 17 33.36 -4.83 -3.13
CA GLU A 17 33.61 -5.30 -4.50
C GLU A 17 32.40 -5.06 -5.43
N VAL A 18 31.19 -4.93 -4.87
CA VAL A 18 29.96 -4.66 -5.65
C VAL A 18 29.97 -3.20 -6.11
N GLN A 19 30.18 -3.00 -7.40
CA GLN A 19 30.07 -1.69 -8.04
C GLN A 19 28.59 -1.38 -8.29
N VAL A 20 28.08 -0.32 -7.67
CA VAL A 20 26.74 0.20 -7.93
C VAL A 20 26.89 1.56 -8.60
N ASP A 21 26.31 1.68 -9.81
CA ASP A 21 26.32 2.94 -10.54
C ASP A 21 25.46 3.99 -9.80
N ARG A 22 26.01 5.18 -9.63
CA ARG A 22 25.32 6.32 -9.04
C ARG A 22 24.08 6.71 -9.86
N ASP A 23 24.14 6.59 -11.19
CA ASP A 23 23.02 6.90 -12.07
C ASP A 23 21.87 5.93 -11.87
N ASP A 24 22.15 4.66 -11.60
CA ASP A 24 21.12 3.67 -11.33
C ASP A 24 20.48 3.87 -9.95
N LEU A 25 21.26 4.28 -8.94
CA LEU A 25 20.72 4.73 -7.65
C LEU A 25 19.84 5.98 -7.81
N ASN A 26 20.27 6.95 -8.61
CA ASN A 26 19.49 8.16 -8.86
C ASN A 26 18.18 7.84 -9.57
N LYS A 27 18.19 6.96 -10.58
CA LYS A 27 16.98 6.47 -11.26
C LYS A 27 16.04 5.76 -10.29
N LEU A 28 16.59 4.95 -9.38
CA LEU A 28 15.81 4.21 -8.38
C LEU A 28 15.10 5.15 -7.40
N ILE A 29 15.80 6.17 -6.88
CA ILE A 29 15.23 7.19 -6.01
C ILE A 29 14.18 8.00 -6.78
N MET A 30 14.50 8.45 -8.00
CA MET A 30 13.57 9.20 -8.84
C MET A 30 12.29 8.41 -9.12
N ASN A 31 12.40 7.13 -9.45
CA ASN A 31 11.26 6.21 -9.64
C ASN A 31 10.36 6.16 -8.40
N TYR A 32 10.96 6.02 -7.21
CA TYR A 32 10.22 6.03 -5.95
C TYR A 32 9.48 7.36 -5.71
N LEU A 33 10.19 8.49 -5.86
CA LEU A 33 9.60 9.82 -5.64
C LEU A 33 8.43 10.09 -6.60
N ILE A 34 8.55 9.68 -7.86
CA ILE A 34 7.49 9.84 -8.86
C ILE A 34 6.28 8.97 -8.50
N ILE A 35 6.47 7.68 -8.26
CA ILE A 35 5.36 6.74 -8.06
C ILE A 35 4.59 7.06 -6.78
N GLU A 36 5.30 7.37 -5.69
CA GLU A 36 4.71 7.79 -4.40
C GLU A 36 4.19 9.23 -4.40
N GLY A 37 4.40 9.99 -5.47
CA GLY A 37 3.84 11.33 -5.62
C GLY A 37 4.62 12.44 -4.92
N TYR A 38 5.87 12.25 -4.51
CA TYR A 38 6.68 13.27 -3.83
C TYR A 38 7.25 14.30 -4.82
N LYS A 39 6.39 15.17 -5.38
CA LYS A 39 6.76 16.16 -6.40
C LYS A 39 7.92 17.08 -5.98
N ASP A 40 7.78 17.77 -4.86
CA ASP A 40 8.80 18.76 -4.42
C ASP A 40 10.16 18.10 -4.19
N ALA A 41 10.16 16.86 -3.69
CA ALA A 41 11.36 16.07 -3.52
C ALA A 41 11.94 15.64 -4.88
N ALA A 42 11.10 15.19 -5.83
CA ALA A 42 11.53 14.84 -7.17
C ALA A 42 12.14 16.03 -7.93
N GLU A 43 11.56 17.23 -7.77
CA GLU A 43 12.07 18.47 -8.36
C GLU A 43 13.45 18.84 -7.81
N LYS A 44 13.58 18.91 -6.47
CA LYS A 44 14.87 19.21 -5.83
C LYS A 44 15.91 18.14 -6.15
N PHE A 45 15.53 16.87 -6.11
CA PHE A 45 16.41 15.75 -6.43
C PHE A 45 16.89 15.80 -7.89
N SER A 46 16.02 16.15 -8.84
CA SER A 46 16.38 16.35 -10.25
C SER A 46 17.42 17.48 -10.42
N GLN A 47 17.23 18.60 -9.72
CA GLN A 47 18.15 19.74 -9.76
C GLN A 47 19.53 19.40 -9.19
N GLU A 48 19.59 18.65 -8.09
CA GLU A 48 20.85 18.29 -7.43
C GLU A 48 21.59 17.13 -8.09
N SER A 49 20.86 16.10 -8.54
CA SER A 49 21.45 14.89 -9.12
C SER A 49 21.71 14.99 -10.62
N GLY A 50 21.07 15.95 -11.31
CA GLY A 50 21.05 16.02 -12.78
C GLY A 50 20.22 14.92 -13.44
N ALA A 51 19.60 14.02 -12.67
CA ALA A 51 18.75 12.95 -13.19
C ALA A 51 17.44 13.53 -13.71
N LYS A 52 17.22 13.42 -15.02
CA LYS A 52 15.98 13.90 -15.64
C LYS A 52 14.81 12.99 -15.26
N PRO A 53 13.68 13.54 -14.79
CA PRO A 53 12.49 12.74 -14.55
C PRO A 53 11.99 12.16 -15.89
N PRO A 54 11.66 10.86 -15.95
CA PRO A 54 11.11 10.24 -17.16
C PRO A 54 9.69 10.74 -17.50
N VAL A 55 9.04 11.44 -16.58
CA VAL A 55 7.64 11.89 -16.69
C VAL A 55 7.53 13.38 -16.43
N ASN A 56 6.47 13.99 -16.97
CA ASN A 56 6.13 15.36 -16.63
C ASN A 56 5.77 15.45 -15.14
N LEU A 57 6.45 16.30 -14.38
CA LEU A 57 6.21 16.54 -12.96
C LEU A 57 4.77 17.01 -12.67
N GLU A 58 4.10 17.59 -13.66
CA GLU A 58 2.69 17.98 -13.58
C GLU A 58 1.75 16.77 -13.44
N SER A 59 2.08 15.63 -14.05
CA SER A 59 1.27 14.40 -13.88
C SER A 59 1.32 13.88 -12.44
N ILE A 60 2.45 14.11 -11.75
CA ILE A 60 2.62 13.79 -10.33
C ILE A 60 1.70 14.67 -9.48
N GLN A 61 1.65 15.97 -9.78
CA GLN A 61 0.76 16.91 -9.09
C GLN A 61 -0.70 16.50 -9.23
N ASN A 62 -1.13 16.14 -10.44
CA ASN A 62 -2.50 15.73 -10.70
C ASN A 62 -2.88 14.48 -9.91
N ARG A 63 -2.01 13.45 -9.89
CA ARG A 63 -2.21 12.25 -9.07
C ARG A 63 -2.23 12.56 -7.57
N MET A 64 -1.41 13.48 -7.10
CA MET A 64 -1.43 13.91 -5.70
C MET A 64 -2.76 14.55 -5.30
N VAL A 65 -3.33 15.41 -6.16
CA VAL A 65 -4.62 16.07 -5.89
C VAL A 65 -5.71 15.02 -5.76
N VAL A 66 -5.79 14.08 -6.70
CA VAL A 66 -6.74 12.94 -6.66
C VAL A 66 -6.57 12.13 -5.36
N ARG A 67 -5.34 11.75 -5.00
CA ARG A 67 -5.06 11.02 -3.75
C ARG A 67 -5.51 11.81 -2.52
N THR A 68 -5.25 13.11 -2.49
CA THR A 68 -5.59 13.98 -1.36
C THR A 68 -7.11 14.10 -1.20
N ALA A 69 -7.84 14.22 -2.31
CA ALA A 69 -9.30 14.23 -2.32
C ALA A 69 -9.86 12.95 -1.68
N ILE A 70 -9.36 11.77 -2.07
CA ILE A 70 -9.77 10.49 -1.48
C ILE A 70 -9.45 10.41 0.01
N GLN A 71 -8.23 10.79 0.41
CA GLN A 71 -7.83 10.75 1.82
C GLN A 71 -8.70 11.65 2.72
N ARG A 72 -9.16 12.78 2.18
CA ARG A 72 -10.09 13.69 2.85
C ARG A 72 -11.54 13.20 2.84
N GLY A 73 -11.90 12.24 2.00
CA GLY A 73 -13.27 11.74 1.82
C GLY A 73 -14.04 12.49 0.73
N HIS A 74 -13.40 13.36 -0.05
CA HIS A 74 -14.03 14.04 -1.18
C HIS A 74 -14.00 13.15 -2.43
N ILE A 75 -14.81 12.10 -2.43
CA ILE A 75 -14.77 11.08 -3.48
C ILE A 75 -15.32 11.60 -4.82
N GLU A 76 -16.34 12.46 -4.79
CA GLU A 76 -16.88 13.12 -6.00
C GLU A 76 -15.81 13.96 -6.70
N GLU A 77 -15.10 14.81 -5.95
CA GLU A 77 -13.97 15.58 -6.47
C GLU A 77 -12.90 14.65 -7.08
N ALA A 78 -12.60 13.52 -6.42
CA ALA A 78 -11.65 12.56 -6.96
C ALA A 78 -12.11 11.96 -8.29
N ILE A 79 -13.39 11.60 -8.43
CA ILE A 79 -13.97 11.04 -9.67
C ILE A 79 -13.90 12.07 -10.81
N GLU A 80 -14.31 13.31 -10.56
CA GLU A 80 -14.25 14.39 -11.57
C GLU A 80 -12.82 14.59 -12.07
N ARG A 81 -11.86 14.71 -11.15
CA ARG A 81 -10.45 14.88 -11.48
C ARG A 81 -9.87 13.71 -12.26
N VAL A 82 -10.31 12.49 -11.95
CA VAL A 82 -9.88 11.29 -12.67
C VAL A 82 -10.40 11.30 -14.10
N ASN A 83 -11.66 11.65 -14.29
CA ASN A 83 -12.26 11.76 -15.62
C ASN A 83 -11.62 12.89 -16.44
N ASP A 84 -11.25 14.01 -15.81
CA ASP A 84 -10.48 15.09 -16.46
C ASP A 84 -9.11 14.62 -16.94
N LEU A 85 -8.46 13.71 -16.20
CA LEU A 85 -7.14 13.18 -16.53
C LEU A 85 -7.22 12.08 -17.59
N ASN A 86 -8.21 11.20 -17.48
CA ASN A 86 -8.48 10.15 -18.44
C ASN A 86 -9.96 9.71 -18.33
N PRO A 87 -10.81 10.11 -19.29
CA PRO A 87 -12.23 9.77 -19.29
C PRO A 87 -12.52 8.25 -19.31
N GLU A 88 -11.62 7.44 -19.88
CA GLU A 88 -11.86 6.02 -20.11
C GLU A 88 -11.46 5.14 -18.91
N ILE A 89 -10.78 5.69 -17.89
CA ILE A 89 -10.20 4.88 -16.81
C ILE A 89 -11.25 4.21 -15.92
N LEU A 90 -12.39 4.87 -15.72
CA LEU A 90 -13.50 4.35 -14.93
C LEU A 90 -14.35 3.38 -15.75
N ASP A 91 -14.51 3.64 -17.05
CA ASP A 91 -15.24 2.77 -17.98
C ASP A 91 -14.51 1.44 -18.22
N THR A 92 -13.17 1.49 -18.30
CA THR A 92 -12.33 0.30 -18.51
C THR A 92 -12.06 -0.49 -17.23
N ASN A 93 -12.43 0.04 -16.06
CA ASN A 93 -12.24 -0.61 -14.77
C ASN A 93 -13.49 -0.53 -13.88
N PRO A 94 -14.51 -1.37 -14.14
CA PRO A 94 -15.76 -1.40 -13.36
C PRO A 94 -15.54 -1.64 -11.86
N LYS A 95 -14.50 -2.40 -11.51
CA LYS A 95 -14.14 -2.69 -10.11
C LYS A 95 -13.65 -1.45 -9.36
N LEU A 96 -12.75 -0.68 -9.97
CA LEU A 96 -12.28 0.58 -9.40
C LEU A 96 -13.44 1.57 -9.25
N PHE A 97 -14.30 1.66 -10.26
CA PHE A 97 -15.50 2.48 -10.19
C PHE A 97 -16.42 2.05 -9.05
N PHE A 98 -16.66 0.74 -8.88
CA PHE A 98 -17.43 0.21 -7.75
C PHE A 98 -16.81 0.60 -6.40
N HIS A 99 -15.49 0.44 -6.22
CA HIS A 99 -14.84 0.82 -4.96
C HIS A 99 -14.92 2.33 -4.67
N LEU A 100 -14.88 3.19 -5.70
CA LEU A 100 -15.09 4.63 -5.54
C LEU A 100 -16.52 4.92 -5.04
N GLN A 101 -17.53 4.32 -5.67
CA GLN A 101 -18.93 4.48 -5.25
C GLN A 101 -19.18 3.90 -3.86
N GLN A 102 -18.58 2.75 -3.53
CA GLN A 102 -18.63 2.16 -2.20
C GLN A 102 -18.02 3.09 -1.16
N GLN A 103 -16.89 3.74 -1.44
CA GLN A 103 -16.31 4.72 -0.52
C GLN A 103 -17.23 5.93 -0.35
N ARG A 104 -17.86 6.42 -1.42
CA ARG A 104 -18.85 7.50 -1.35
C ARG A 104 -20.04 7.13 -0.44
N LEU A 105 -20.53 5.90 -0.53
CA LEU A 105 -21.53 5.36 0.40
C LEU A 105 -21.03 5.38 1.85
N ILE A 106 -19.79 4.95 2.10
CA ILE A 106 -19.17 4.98 3.44
C ILE A 106 -19.11 6.42 3.96
N GLU A 107 -18.80 7.41 3.12
CA GLU A 107 -18.77 8.82 3.54
C GLU A 107 -20.18 9.35 3.89
N PHE A 108 -21.24 8.99 3.13
CA PHE A 108 -22.62 9.34 3.52
C PHE A 108 -23.00 8.75 4.87
N ILE A 109 -22.66 7.48 5.12
CA ILE A 109 -22.90 6.82 6.41
C ILE A 109 -22.14 7.54 7.52
N ARG A 110 -20.88 7.92 7.26
CA ARG A 110 -20.03 8.63 8.23
C ARG A 110 -20.56 10.01 8.61
N GLU A 111 -21.17 10.71 7.65
CA GLU A 111 -21.81 12.02 7.86
C GLU A 111 -23.18 11.92 8.55
N GLY A 112 -23.68 10.70 8.79
CA GLY A 112 -25.01 10.46 9.37
C GLY A 112 -26.16 10.65 8.38
N ARG A 113 -25.86 10.77 7.09
CA ARG A 113 -26.82 10.97 5.98
C ARG A 113 -27.42 9.64 5.54
N VAL A 114 -28.10 8.97 6.46
CA VAL A 114 -28.59 7.58 6.27
C VAL A 114 -29.59 7.46 5.11
N MET A 115 -30.50 8.42 4.96
CA MET A 115 -31.51 8.38 3.88
C MET A 115 -30.84 8.48 2.50
N GLU A 116 -29.88 9.40 2.36
CA GLU A 116 -29.13 9.61 1.11
C GLU A 116 -28.22 8.41 0.82
N ALA A 117 -27.62 7.81 1.85
CA ALA A 117 -26.86 6.56 1.72
C ALA A 117 -27.74 5.41 1.18
N LEU A 118 -28.97 5.28 1.68
CA LEU A 118 -29.90 4.23 1.23
C LEU A 118 -30.38 4.46 -0.21
N GLU A 119 -30.74 5.68 -0.55
CA GLU A 119 -31.14 6.07 -1.90
C GLU A 119 -29.99 5.81 -2.89
N PHE A 120 -28.79 6.28 -2.56
CA PHE A 120 -27.59 6.05 -3.36
C PHE A 120 -27.26 4.56 -3.52
N ALA A 121 -27.37 3.76 -2.45
CA ALA A 121 -27.13 2.33 -2.53
C ALA A 121 -28.12 1.62 -3.47
N GLN A 122 -29.39 2.05 -3.48
CA GLN A 122 -30.44 1.47 -4.33
C GLN A 122 -30.29 1.89 -5.80
N GLU A 123 -30.00 3.16 -6.07
CA GLU A 123 -29.93 3.69 -7.44
C GLU A 123 -28.61 3.35 -8.14
N GLU A 124 -27.49 3.39 -7.42
CA GLU A 124 -26.17 3.30 -8.03
C GLU A 124 -25.48 1.95 -7.77
N LEU A 125 -25.54 1.41 -6.55
CA LEU A 125 -24.76 0.22 -6.19
C LEU A 125 -25.51 -1.09 -6.42
N ALA A 126 -26.83 -1.13 -6.21
CA ALA A 126 -27.64 -2.34 -6.38
C ALA A 126 -27.61 -2.89 -7.82
N PRO A 127 -27.83 -2.08 -8.88
CA PRO A 127 -27.75 -2.59 -10.26
C PRO A 127 -26.38 -3.18 -10.59
N ARG A 128 -25.30 -2.58 -10.05
CA ARG A 128 -23.92 -3.04 -10.26
C ARG A 128 -23.63 -4.36 -9.53
N GLY A 129 -24.23 -4.56 -8.36
CA GLY A 129 -24.17 -5.82 -7.63
C GLY A 129 -24.95 -6.95 -8.32
N GLU A 130 -26.05 -6.62 -9.01
CA GLU A 130 -26.80 -7.57 -9.84
C GLU A 130 -26.02 -7.98 -11.09
N GLU A 131 -25.39 -7.02 -11.77
CA GLU A 131 -24.54 -7.27 -12.94
C GLU A 131 -23.26 -8.05 -12.57
N ASN A 132 -22.67 -7.76 -11.41
CA ASN A 132 -21.42 -8.34 -10.94
C ASN A 132 -21.59 -8.88 -9.50
N PRO A 133 -22.01 -10.15 -9.35
CA PRO A 133 -22.27 -10.76 -8.04
C PRO A 133 -21.06 -10.80 -7.09
N GLU A 134 -19.84 -10.64 -7.62
CA GLU A 134 -18.61 -10.55 -6.81
C GLU A 134 -18.57 -9.32 -5.88
N PHE A 135 -19.36 -8.28 -6.19
CA PHE A 135 -19.45 -7.06 -5.38
C PHE A 135 -20.45 -7.17 -4.22
N LEU A 136 -21.39 -8.12 -4.28
CA LEU A 136 -22.44 -8.26 -3.28
C LEU A 136 -21.91 -8.46 -1.86
N PRO A 137 -20.90 -9.32 -1.60
CA PRO A 137 -20.36 -9.48 -0.25
C PRO A 137 -19.77 -8.20 0.32
N GLU A 138 -19.13 -7.39 -0.53
CA GLU A 138 -18.54 -6.11 -0.12
C GLU A 138 -19.61 -5.04 0.12
N LEU A 139 -20.67 -5.03 -0.71
CA LEU A 139 -21.82 -4.16 -0.53
C LEU A 139 -22.58 -4.49 0.76
N GLU A 140 -22.90 -5.76 1.01
CA GLU A 140 -23.54 -6.23 2.25
C GLU A 140 -22.72 -5.83 3.49
N ARG A 141 -21.40 -6.03 3.43
CA ARG A 141 -20.48 -5.60 4.50
C ARG A 141 -20.57 -4.09 4.73
N THR A 142 -20.65 -3.29 3.66
CA THR A 142 -20.77 -1.83 3.76
C THR A 142 -22.11 -1.42 4.36
N MET A 143 -23.21 -2.03 3.90
CA MET A 143 -24.56 -1.77 4.41
C MET A 143 -24.71 -2.15 5.88
N SER A 144 -23.95 -3.14 6.36
CA SER A 144 -23.94 -3.49 7.78
C SER A 144 -23.47 -2.34 8.69
N LEU A 145 -22.73 -1.34 8.18
CA LEU A 145 -22.37 -0.13 8.93
C LEU A 145 -23.60 0.64 9.42
N LEU A 146 -24.74 0.56 8.72
CA LEU A 146 -26.00 1.19 9.14
C LEU A 146 -26.63 0.50 10.35
N ALA A 147 -26.28 -0.77 10.62
CA ALA A 147 -26.84 -1.56 11.71
C ALA A 147 -26.05 -1.41 13.03
N PHE A 148 -24.86 -0.81 13.00
CA PHE A 148 -23.99 -0.64 14.15
C PHE A 148 -23.76 0.84 14.47
N ASP A 149 -23.48 1.14 15.73
CA ASP A 149 -22.99 2.47 16.09
C ASP A 149 -21.55 2.65 15.57
N LEU A 150 -21.33 3.71 14.79
CA LEU A 150 -20.05 4.02 14.16
C LEU A 150 -18.95 4.35 15.19
N ASN A 151 -19.33 4.73 16.41
CA ASN A 151 -18.39 5.01 17.51
C ASN A 151 -18.16 3.80 18.44
N GLY A 152 -18.84 2.68 18.18
CA GLY A 152 -18.76 1.46 18.98
C GLY A 152 -17.82 0.39 18.39
N PRO A 153 -17.58 -0.71 19.12
CA PRO A 153 -16.90 -1.88 18.57
C PRO A 153 -17.79 -2.51 17.49
N SER A 154 -17.39 -2.34 16.24
CA SER A 154 -18.07 -2.91 15.08
C SER A 154 -17.13 -3.86 14.32
N PRO A 155 -17.60 -5.04 13.87
CA PRO A 155 -16.82 -5.96 13.05
C PRO A 155 -16.43 -5.38 11.67
N VAL A 156 -17.03 -4.24 11.31
CA VAL A 156 -16.80 -3.51 10.05
C VAL A 156 -16.20 -2.11 10.27
N SER A 157 -15.73 -1.82 11.50
CA SER A 157 -15.09 -0.54 11.83
C SER A 157 -13.82 -0.26 11.00
N ASP A 158 -13.19 -1.30 10.44
CA ASP A 158 -12.07 -1.20 9.51
C ASP A 158 -12.41 -0.37 8.26
N LEU A 159 -13.66 -0.42 7.79
CA LEU A 159 -14.12 0.37 6.64
C LEU A 159 -14.12 1.89 6.89
N LEU A 160 -14.20 2.31 8.16
CA LEU A 160 -14.20 3.73 8.55
C LEU A 160 -12.78 4.28 8.77
N THR A 161 -11.76 3.41 8.69
CA THR A 161 -10.37 3.78 8.98
C THR A 161 -9.75 4.56 7.83
N PRO A 162 -8.76 5.42 8.10
CA PRO A 162 -7.94 6.04 7.05
C PRO A 162 -7.26 5.01 6.14
N ALA A 163 -7.02 3.78 6.62
CA ALA A 163 -6.40 2.72 5.85
C ALA A 163 -7.27 2.28 4.65
N GLN A 164 -8.60 2.27 4.81
CA GLN A 164 -9.52 1.96 3.71
C GLN A 164 -9.42 3.01 2.59
N ARG A 165 -9.44 4.31 2.94
CA ARG A 165 -9.22 5.40 1.98
C ARG A 165 -7.84 5.33 1.32
N GLN A 166 -6.81 4.96 2.09
CA GLN A 166 -5.46 4.79 1.55
C GLN A 166 -5.40 3.64 0.53
N LYS A 167 -6.08 2.52 0.79
CA LYS A 167 -6.17 1.39 -0.16
C LYS A 167 -6.79 1.84 -1.49
N LEU A 168 -7.93 2.54 -1.43
CA LEU A 168 -8.59 3.07 -2.62
C LEU A 168 -7.70 4.08 -3.37
N ALA A 169 -7.05 4.97 -2.65
CA ALA A 169 -6.14 5.94 -3.25
C ALA A 169 -4.95 5.26 -3.95
N SER A 170 -4.41 4.18 -3.38
CA SER A 170 -3.36 3.37 -4.01
C SER A 170 -3.85 2.64 -5.27
N GLU A 171 -5.06 2.09 -5.25
CA GLU A 171 -5.66 1.42 -6.41
C GLU A 171 -5.87 2.40 -7.57
N LEU A 172 -6.45 3.57 -7.28
CA LEU A 172 -6.65 4.62 -8.27
C LEU A 172 -5.33 5.19 -8.80
N ASN A 173 -4.35 5.41 -7.92
CA ASN A 173 -3.01 5.84 -8.35
C ASN A 173 -2.37 4.82 -9.29
N SER A 174 -2.53 3.53 -9.01
CA SER A 174 -2.04 2.45 -9.87
C SER A 174 -2.70 2.47 -11.23
N ALA A 175 -4.03 2.66 -11.28
CA ALA A 175 -4.76 2.77 -12.54
C ALA A 175 -4.33 4.00 -13.36
N LEU A 176 -4.12 5.15 -12.71
CA LEU A 176 -3.64 6.38 -13.37
C LEU A 176 -2.20 6.22 -13.91
N LEU A 177 -1.34 5.49 -13.20
CA LEU A 177 0.01 5.18 -13.67
C LEU A 177 -0.04 4.25 -14.89
N LEU A 178 -0.83 3.17 -14.82
CA LEU A 178 -0.97 2.22 -15.93
C LEU A 178 -1.54 2.87 -17.19
N SER A 179 -2.53 3.77 -17.06
CA SER A 179 -3.11 4.47 -18.21
C SER A 179 -2.12 5.42 -18.88
N GLN A 180 -1.12 5.92 -18.13
CA GLN A 180 -0.01 6.72 -18.65
C GLN A 180 1.19 5.87 -19.09
N SER A 181 1.02 4.53 -19.19
CA SER A 181 2.11 3.58 -19.49
C SER A 181 3.30 3.68 -18.53
N GLN A 182 3.04 4.07 -17.27
CA GLN A 182 4.02 4.15 -16.21
C GLN A 182 3.96 2.91 -15.31
N GLU A 183 5.10 2.60 -14.69
CA GLU A 183 5.17 1.55 -13.68
C GLU A 183 4.35 1.94 -12.44
N LYS A 184 3.52 1.01 -11.95
CA LYS A 184 2.66 1.24 -10.79
C LYS A 184 3.37 1.06 -9.44
N ASP A 185 4.36 0.17 -9.41
CA ASP A 185 5.05 -0.26 -8.19
C ASP A 185 6.45 0.35 -8.13
N PRO A 186 6.83 1.02 -7.04
CA PRO A 186 8.17 1.55 -6.92
C PRO A 186 9.20 0.42 -6.78
N LYS A 187 10.31 0.52 -7.52
CA LYS A 187 11.37 -0.49 -7.53
C LYS A 187 12.07 -0.62 -6.18
N LEU A 188 12.16 0.47 -5.42
CA LEU A 188 12.90 0.50 -4.15
C LEU A 188 12.28 -0.45 -3.09
N PRO A 189 10.98 -0.38 -2.75
CA PRO A 189 10.35 -1.38 -1.88
C PRO A 189 10.45 -2.82 -2.39
N ALA A 190 10.41 -3.04 -3.71
CA ALA A 190 10.59 -4.37 -4.28
C ALA A 190 11.99 -4.93 -4.01
N LEU A 191 13.03 -4.11 -4.16
CA LEU A 191 14.42 -4.47 -3.83
C LEU A 191 14.61 -4.74 -2.33
N LEU A 192 13.96 -3.95 -1.46
CA LEU A 192 14.01 -4.19 -0.01
C LEU A 192 13.36 -5.53 0.37
N LYS A 193 12.20 -5.85 -0.22
CA LYS A 193 11.54 -7.16 -0.04
C LYS A 193 12.42 -8.30 -0.56
N MET A 194 13.06 -8.12 -1.71
CA MET A 194 13.98 -9.11 -2.28
C MET A 194 15.21 -9.31 -1.38
N CYS A 195 15.75 -8.24 -0.79
CA CYS A 195 16.83 -8.31 0.18
C CYS A 195 16.40 -9.10 1.43
N GLN A 196 15.22 -8.80 1.99
CA GLN A 196 14.68 -9.53 3.13
C GLN A 196 14.49 -11.02 2.82
N TRP A 197 13.97 -11.36 1.64
CA TRP A 197 13.83 -12.74 1.18
C TRP A 197 15.19 -13.42 1.00
N ALA A 198 16.17 -12.74 0.41
CA ALA A 198 17.53 -13.28 0.23
C ALA A 198 18.19 -13.57 1.59
N GLN A 199 17.97 -12.71 2.58
CA GLN A 199 18.40 -12.94 3.95
C GLN A 199 17.75 -14.22 4.54
N GLN A 200 16.44 -14.37 4.41
CA GLN A 200 15.75 -15.59 4.87
C GLN A 200 16.26 -16.87 4.19
N ALA A 201 16.53 -16.82 2.89
CA ALA A 201 17.10 -17.96 2.16
C ALA A 201 18.54 -18.28 2.60
N LEU A 202 19.33 -17.27 2.97
CA LEU A 202 20.69 -17.44 3.49
C LEU A 202 20.69 -18.00 4.92
N ASP A 203 19.65 -17.76 5.71
CA ASP A 203 19.53 -18.23 7.09
C ASP A 203 19.56 -19.75 7.19
N GLU A 204 19.09 -20.47 6.18
CA GLU A 204 19.14 -21.93 6.12
C GLU A 204 20.56 -22.46 5.88
N ARG A 205 21.43 -21.66 5.25
CA ARG A 205 22.71 -22.12 4.67
C ARG A 205 23.94 -21.59 5.41
N CYS A 206 23.86 -20.39 5.97
CA CYS A 206 25.02 -19.71 6.56
C CYS A 206 24.65 -18.80 7.74
N THR A 207 25.65 -18.46 8.54
CA THR A 207 25.58 -17.41 9.55
C THR A 207 26.34 -16.21 9.00
N TYR A 208 25.68 -15.07 8.87
CA TYR A 208 26.21 -13.89 8.20
C TYR A 208 25.63 -12.60 8.84
N PRO A 209 26.23 -11.43 8.61
CA PRO A 209 25.69 -10.16 9.08
C PRO A 209 24.39 -9.81 8.35
N LYS A 210 23.31 -9.52 9.09
CA LYS A 210 21.99 -9.19 8.54
C LYS A 210 21.65 -7.73 8.77
N ILE A 211 20.91 -7.14 7.85
CA ILE A 211 20.20 -5.88 8.03
C ILE A 211 18.87 -6.19 8.73
N LYS A 212 18.74 -5.75 9.98
CA LYS A 212 17.48 -5.85 10.76
C LYS A 212 16.60 -4.63 10.57
N ASP A 213 17.24 -3.46 10.52
CA ASP A 213 16.58 -2.18 10.35
C ASP A 213 17.09 -1.55 9.05
N PHE A 214 16.25 -1.58 8.02
CA PHE A 214 16.56 -0.97 6.73
C PHE A 214 16.69 0.55 6.80
N THR A 215 16.16 1.20 7.85
CA THR A 215 16.31 2.65 8.04
C THR A 215 17.70 3.03 8.54
N LYS A 216 18.33 2.15 9.32
CA LYS A 216 19.70 2.33 9.82
C LYS A 216 20.75 1.68 8.92
N ALA A 217 20.33 0.72 8.10
CA ALA A 217 21.20 -0.09 7.24
C ALA A 217 22.37 -0.76 8.02
N GLU A 218 22.17 -1.03 9.31
CA GLU A 218 23.19 -1.62 10.17
C GLU A 218 23.27 -3.14 10.03
N LEU A 219 24.48 -3.64 9.78
CA LEU A 219 24.78 -5.07 9.73
C LEU A 219 25.02 -5.63 11.14
N VAL A 220 24.10 -6.48 11.59
CA VAL A 220 24.11 -7.15 12.89
C VAL A 220 24.37 -8.64 12.73
N MET A 221 25.33 -9.16 13.49
CA MET A 221 25.56 -10.60 13.60
C MET A 221 24.57 -11.20 14.60
N GLU A 222 23.79 -12.19 14.19
CA GLU A 222 23.00 -12.96 15.15
C GLU A 222 23.88 -14.04 15.81
N PRO A 223 23.87 -14.16 17.14
CA PRO A 223 24.58 -15.24 17.81
C PRO A 223 23.99 -16.58 17.39
N MET A 224 24.88 -17.56 17.13
CA MET A 224 24.50 -18.95 16.88
C MET A 224 23.58 -19.44 18.02
N GLY A 225 22.28 -19.57 17.77
CA GLY A 225 21.37 -20.24 18.71
C GLY A 225 19.99 -19.61 18.95
N ALA A 226 19.67 -18.42 18.44
CA ALA A 226 18.32 -17.90 18.57
C ALA A 226 17.40 -18.50 17.50
N ALA A 227 16.91 -19.72 17.76
CA ALA A 227 15.72 -20.22 17.08
C ALA A 227 14.59 -19.21 17.23
N VAL A 228 13.85 -19.01 16.14
CA VAL A 228 12.68 -18.16 16.00
C VAL A 228 11.71 -18.43 17.15
N GLY A 229 11.71 -17.55 18.15
CA GLY A 229 10.63 -17.45 19.14
C GLY A 229 9.45 -16.77 18.45
N GLY A 230 8.63 -17.56 17.77
CA GLY A 230 7.31 -17.13 17.32
C GLY A 230 6.50 -16.71 18.53
N GLY A 231 6.25 -15.41 18.66
CA GLY A 231 5.28 -14.90 19.60
C GLY A 231 3.88 -15.32 19.15
N SER A 232 3.33 -16.37 19.76
CA SER A 232 1.88 -16.56 19.85
C SER A 232 1.49 -16.41 21.33
N GLN A 233 1.04 -15.22 21.69
CA GLN A 233 0.17 -15.02 22.84
C GLN A 233 -1.22 -15.60 22.51
N GLY A 234 -1.80 -16.28 23.50
CA GLY A 234 -3.21 -16.69 23.58
C GLY A 234 -3.50 -18.07 22.99
N SER A 235 -4.28 -18.95 23.58
CA SER A 235 -5.05 -18.94 24.82
C SER A 235 -5.44 -20.40 25.09
N SER A 236 -5.12 -20.96 26.26
CA SER A 236 -5.71 -22.24 26.68
C SER A 236 -6.88 -21.96 27.63
N SER A 237 -8.08 -22.25 27.12
CA SER A 237 -9.31 -22.36 27.87
C SER A 237 -9.44 -23.74 28.52
N SER A 238 -10.24 -23.80 29.60
CA SER A 238 -10.76 -24.95 30.32
C SER A 238 -9.84 -25.64 31.33
N ALA A 239 -10.30 -26.22 32.44
CA ALA A 239 -11.47 -26.08 33.29
C ALA A 239 -11.23 -27.09 34.45
N VAL A 240 -12.03 -26.98 35.51
CA VAL A 240 -12.46 -28.09 36.41
C VAL A 240 -11.65 -28.37 37.71
N ALA A 241 -12.40 -28.19 38.79
CA ALA A 241 -12.47 -28.95 40.06
C ALA A 241 -11.42 -28.76 41.18
N GLY A 242 -11.94 -28.37 42.34
CA GLY A 242 -12.03 -29.34 43.44
C GLY A 242 -11.48 -28.89 44.78
N ALA A 243 -12.41 -28.75 45.74
CA ALA A 243 -12.26 -28.58 47.19
C ALA A 243 -11.90 -27.18 47.71
#